data_AF-A0A4Y3IMS9-F1
#
_entry.id   AF-A0A4Y3IMS9-F1
#
_cell.length_a   1.000
_cell.length_b   1.000
_cell.length_c   1.000
_cell.angle_alpha   90.00
_cell.angle_beta   90.00
_cell.angle_gamma   90.00
#
_symmetry.space_group_name_H-M   'P 1'
#
loop_
_entity.id
_entity.type
_entity.pdbx_description
1 polymer ?
#
loop_
_entity_poly.entity_id
_entity_poly.type
_entity_poly.pdbx_seq_one_letter_code
_entity_poly.pdbx_strand_id
1 'polypeptide(L)'
;MGVGEFLAGDIGARLDFSKQFDSGVIAGVFASFSDLTPEEYGEGSFTKGFYISIPFDVMTVRPSQNRANFTCLPITRDGGQMLQRKYELFEVTDARSPRYQRASER
;
A
#
# COMPACT_ATOMS: atom_id res chain seq x y z
N MET A 1 1.75 2.92 9.05
CA MET A 1 2.51 1.97 9.89
C MET A 1 1.53 0.99 10.50
N GLY A 2 1.90 -0.28 10.61
CA GLY A 2 1.06 -1.32 11.22
C GLY A 2 1.92 -2.36 11.94
N VAL A 3 1.36 -3.00 12.96
CA VAL A 3 1.99 -4.09 13.73
C VAL A 3 0.98 -5.23 13.79
N GLY A 4 1.44 -6.46 13.58
CA GLY A 4 0.56 -7.63 13.63
C GLY A 4 1.23 -8.89 13.09
N GLU A 5 0.39 -9.88 12.82
CA GLU A 5 0.77 -11.15 12.22
C GLU A 5 0.75 -11.06 10.68
N PHE A 6 1.79 -11.59 10.07
CA PHE A 6 1.96 -11.69 8.62
C PHE A 6 1.51 -13.07 8.11
N LEU A 7 1.46 -13.24 6.78
CA LEU A 7 0.93 -14.44 6.14
C LEU A 7 1.68 -15.73 6.49
N ALA A 8 2.97 -15.65 6.83
CA ALA A 8 3.75 -16.81 7.22
C ALA A 8 3.63 -17.14 8.73
N GLY A 9 2.73 -16.46 9.46
CA GLY A 9 2.53 -16.63 10.90
C GLY A 9 3.57 -15.88 11.75
N ASP A 10 4.44 -15.10 11.10
CA ASP A 10 5.44 -14.26 11.74
C ASP A 10 4.85 -12.96 12.26
N ILE A 11 5.36 -12.48 13.39
CA ILE A 11 4.89 -11.24 14.01
C ILE A 11 5.88 -10.14 13.68
N GLY A 12 5.36 -8.98 13.29
CA GLY A 12 6.22 -7.83 13.14
C GLY A 12 5.54 -6.54 12.77
N ALA A 13 6.31 -5.66 12.15
CA ALA A 13 5.93 -4.30 11.89
C ALA A 13 6.17 -3.93 10.43
N ARG A 14 5.19 -3.21 9.86
CA ARG A 14 5.29 -2.58 8.54
C ARG A 14 5.35 -1.07 8.69
N LEU A 15 6.42 -0.51 8.15
CA LEU A 15 6.55 0.93 7.92
C LEU A 15 6.10 1.23 6.50
N ASP A 16 5.21 2.21 6.36
CA ASP A 16 4.69 2.69 5.08
C ASP A 16 4.83 4.20 5.06
N PHE A 17 5.43 4.71 4.00
CA PHE A 17 5.56 6.13 3.74
C PHE A 17 5.03 6.44 2.35
N SER A 18 4.07 7.36 2.28
CA SER A 18 3.46 7.75 1.02
C SER A 18 3.20 9.25 0.93
N LYS A 19 3.15 9.74 -0.31
CA LYS A 19 2.81 11.12 -0.65
C LYS A 19 1.65 11.11 -1.63
N GLN A 20 0.62 11.89 -1.32
CA GLN A 20 -0.46 12.24 -2.22
C GLN A 20 -0.14 13.58 -2.90
N PHE A 21 -0.31 13.64 -4.22
CA PHE A 21 -0.16 14.85 -5.02
C PHE A 21 -1.53 15.48 -5.30
N ASP A 22 -1.56 16.74 -5.72
CA ASP A 22 -2.80 17.46 -6.04
C ASP A 22 -3.61 16.80 -7.19
N SER A 23 -2.94 16.00 -8.02
CA SER A 23 -3.57 15.16 -9.04
C SER A 23 -4.36 13.97 -8.46
N GLY A 24 -4.29 13.71 -7.16
CA GLY A 24 -4.84 12.52 -6.51
C GLY A 24 -3.98 11.26 -6.68
N VAL A 25 -2.86 11.34 -7.40
CA VAL A 25 -1.87 10.26 -7.49
C VAL A 25 -1.24 10.08 -6.11
N ILE A 26 -1.09 8.82 -5.68
CA ILE A 26 -0.36 8.45 -4.47
C ILE A 26 0.84 7.63 -4.88
N ALA A 27 2.02 7.99 -4.39
CA ALA A 27 3.22 7.18 -4.50
C ALA A 27 3.75 6.88 -3.11
N GLY A 28 4.15 5.63 -2.87
CA GLY A 28 4.62 5.20 -1.56
C GLY A 28 5.68 4.11 -1.63
N VAL A 29 6.38 3.98 -0.51
CA VAL A 29 7.37 2.94 -0.25
C VAL A 29 7.06 2.30 1.09
N PHE A 30 7.37 1.02 1.22
CA PHE A 30 7.18 0.31 2.47
C PHE A 30 8.32 -0.64 2.76
N ALA A 31 8.48 -0.96 4.04
CA ALA A 31 9.32 -2.03 4.54
C ALA A 31 8.60 -2.79 5.64
N SER A 32 8.62 -4.12 5.58
CA SER A 32 8.13 -5.03 6.62
C SER A 32 9.31 -5.71 7.29
N PHE A 33 9.30 -5.73 8.63
CA PHE A 33 10.24 -6.45 9.48
C PHE A 33 9.46 -7.42 10.34
N SER A 34 9.99 -8.63 10.56
CA SER A 34 9.38 -9.64 11.42
C SER A 34 10.42 -10.36 12.26
N ASP A 35 9.95 -11.30 13.08
CA ASP A 35 10.73 -12.11 14.01
C ASP A 35 11.38 -13.36 13.39
N LEU A 36 11.18 -13.60 12.08
CA LEU A 36 11.83 -14.68 11.35
C LEU A 36 13.35 -14.52 11.30
N THR A 37 14.06 -15.64 11.41
CA THR A 37 15.51 -15.68 11.18
C THR A 37 15.83 -15.43 9.70
N PRO A 38 17.03 -14.92 9.35
CA PRO A 38 17.42 -14.70 7.95
C PRO A 38 17.31 -15.97 7.09
N GLU A 39 17.57 -17.14 7.67
CA GLU A 39 17.44 -18.42 6.99
C GLU A 39 15.98 -18.77 6.67
N GLU A 40 15.05 -18.46 7.58
CA GLU A 40 13.60 -18.64 7.39
C GLU A 40 12.98 -17.55 6.50
N TYR A 41 13.53 -16.34 6.54
CA TYR A 41 13.15 -15.24 5.66
C TYR A 41 13.49 -15.50 4.19
N GLY A 42 14.46 -16.39 3.95
CA GLY A 42 15.03 -16.71 2.66
C GLY A 42 16.22 -15.84 2.32
N GLU A 43 16.09 -14.96 1.34
CA GLU A 43 17.15 -13.99 1.02
C GLU A 43 16.96 -12.73 1.88
N GLY A 44 18.02 -12.14 2.44
CA GLY A 44 17.92 -10.92 3.23
C GLY A 44 17.13 -11.05 4.55
N SER A 45 16.73 -9.92 5.15
CA SER A 45 16.14 -9.87 6.50
C SER A 45 14.86 -9.03 6.60
N PHE A 46 14.39 -8.49 5.48
CA PHE A 46 13.19 -7.65 5.42
C PHE A 46 12.63 -7.53 4.01
N THR A 47 11.34 -7.24 3.91
CA THR A 47 10.58 -7.13 2.66
C THR A 47 10.40 -5.66 2.37
N LYS A 48 10.70 -5.23 1.15
CA LYS A 48 10.59 -3.84 0.71
C LYS A 48 9.79 -3.77 -0.59
N GLY A 49 9.13 -2.65 -0.81
CA GLY A 49 8.45 -2.41 -2.07
C GLY A 49 8.07 -0.94 -2.22
N PHE A 50 7.63 -0.62 -3.43
CA PHE A 50 7.01 0.67 -3.72
C PHE A 50 5.72 0.45 -4.49
N TYR A 51 4.85 1.45 -4.42
CA TYR A 51 3.56 1.41 -5.08
C TYR A 51 3.18 2.80 -5.60
N ILE A 52 2.37 2.78 -6.65
CA ILE A 52 1.76 3.96 -7.26
C ILE A 52 0.27 3.67 -7.43
N SER A 53 -0.58 4.59 -6.98
CA SER A 53 -2.02 4.54 -7.16
C SER A 53 -2.49 5.77 -7.94
N ILE A 54 -3.09 5.53 -9.10
CA ILE A 54 -3.50 6.56 -10.06
C ILE A 54 -5.03 6.54 -10.16
N PRO A 55 -5.72 7.64 -9.86
CA PRO A 55 -7.17 7.69 -9.98
C PRO A 55 -7.59 7.79 -11.46
N PHE A 56 -8.67 7.11 -11.84
CA PHE A 56 -9.13 7.03 -13.23
C PHE A 56 -9.70 8.35 -13.76
N ASP A 57 -10.13 9.24 -12.87
CA ASP A 57 -10.59 10.59 -13.18
C ASP A 57 -9.48 11.49 -13.77
N VAL A 58 -8.19 11.14 -13.62
CA VAL A 58 -7.06 11.84 -14.27
C VAL A 58 -6.93 11.40 -15.74
N MET A 59 -7.38 10.19 -16.06
CA MET A 59 -7.27 9.60 -17.39
C MET A 59 -8.59 9.60 -18.17
N THR A 60 -9.73 9.85 -17.51
CA THR A 60 -11.08 9.73 -18.08
C THR A 60 -11.91 10.97 -17.80
N VAL A 61 -12.78 11.33 -18.74
CA VAL A 61 -13.72 12.48 -18.63
C VAL A 61 -14.87 12.20 -17.62
N ARG A 62 -15.11 10.94 -17.29
CA ARG A 62 -16.18 10.54 -16.36
C ARG A 62 -15.64 10.49 -14.93
N PRO A 63 -16.30 11.15 -13.96
CA PRO A 63 -15.92 11.06 -12.57
C PRO A 63 -16.04 9.60 -12.09
N SER A 64 -15.00 9.09 -11.46
CA SER A 64 -14.94 7.73 -10.94
C SER A 64 -14.11 7.70 -9.66
N GLN A 65 -14.50 6.85 -8.71
CA GLN A 65 -13.73 6.58 -7.51
C GLN A 65 -12.72 5.44 -7.70
N ASN A 66 -12.66 4.86 -8.91
CA ASN A 66 -11.76 3.75 -9.22
C ASN A 66 -10.32 4.23 -9.42
N ARG A 67 -9.37 3.37 -9.06
CA ARG A 67 -7.93 3.65 -9.16
C ARG A 67 -7.20 2.47 -9.80
N ALA A 68 -6.18 2.75 -10.59
CA ALA A 68 -5.17 1.77 -10.97
C ALA A 68 -4.12 1.71 -9.86
N ASN A 69 -3.83 0.51 -9.37
CA ASN A 69 -2.80 0.26 -8.39
C ASN A 69 -1.66 -0.53 -9.05
N PHE A 70 -0.44 0.00 -8.95
CA PHE A 70 0.77 -0.67 -9.37
C PHE A 70 1.68 -0.85 -8.15
N THR A 71 2.11 -2.08 -7.92
CA THR A 71 3.02 -2.42 -6.82
C THR A 71 4.19 -3.20 -7.39
N CYS A 72 5.41 -2.80 -7.04
CA CYS A 72 6.62 -3.50 -7.42
C CYS A 72 7.40 -3.86 -6.16
N LEU A 73 7.73 -5.15 -6.07
CA LEU A 73 8.65 -5.67 -5.06
C LEU A 73 9.91 -6.09 -5.81
N PRO A 74 11.09 -5.49 -5.51
CA PRO A 74 12.33 -5.85 -6.17
C PRO A 74 12.73 -7.30 -5.89
N ILE A 75 12.32 -7.84 -4.73
CA ILE A 75 12.50 -9.24 -4.35
C ILE A 75 11.20 -9.70 -3.71
N THR A 76 10.58 -10.73 -4.29
CA THR A 76 9.36 -11.36 -3.76
C THR A 76 9.76 -12.41 -2.73
N ARG A 77 9.27 -12.29 -1.49
CA ARG A 77 9.59 -13.16 -0.35
C ARG A 77 8.34 -13.41 0.49
N ASP A 78 8.41 -14.44 1.32
CA ASP A 78 7.28 -14.87 2.16
C ASP A 78 7.25 -14.15 3.51
N GLY A 79 8.42 -13.81 4.08
CA GLY A 79 8.52 -13.11 5.36
C GLY A 79 7.99 -11.68 5.31
N GLY A 80 7.24 -11.26 6.33
CA GLY A 80 6.69 -9.91 6.41
C GLY A 80 5.62 -9.57 5.36
N GLN A 81 5.04 -10.59 4.71
CA GLN A 81 4.01 -10.40 3.70
C GLN A 81 2.64 -10.16 4.35
N MET A 82 2.00 -9.05 3.99
CA MET A 82 0.62 -8.80 4.43
C MET A 82 -0.39 -9.65 3.66
N LEU A 83 -1.45 -10.06 4.34
CA LEU A 83 -2.64 -10.62 3.71
C LEU A 83 -3.23 -9.62 2.70
N GLN A 84 -3.46 -10.07 1.46
CA GLN A 84 -4.18 -9.27 0.47
C GLN A 84 -5.66 -9.17 0.87
N ARG A 85 -6.00 -8.10 1.56
CA ARG A 85 -7.37 -7.82 1.99
C ARG A 85 -8.11 -7.10 0.88
N LYS A 86 -9.37 -7.49 0.66
CA LYS A 86 -10.25 -6.81 -0.31
C LYS A 86 -10.58 -5.36 0.13
N TYR A 87 -10.64 -5.13 1.44
CA TYR A 87 -10.95 -3.83 2.01
C TYR A 87 -10.01 -3.55 3.17
N GLU A 88 -9.31 -2.43 3.11
CA GLU A 88 -8.62 -1.84 4.26
C GLU A 88 -9.46 -0.72 4.88
N LEU A 89 -9.43 -0.58 6.20
CA LEU A 89 -10.25 0.41 6.91
C LEU A 89 -10.00 1.83 6.41
N PHE A 90 -8.73 2.17 6.20
CA PHE A 90 -8.36 3.49 5.68
C PHE A 90 -8.83 3.67 4.25
N GLU A 91 -8.70 2.66 3.37
CA GLU A 91 -9.21 2.73 2.00
C GLU A 91 -10.72 3.00 1.94
N VAL A 92 -11.51 2.32 2.79
CA VAL A 92 -12.97 2.47 2.82
C VAL A 92 -13.39 3.83 3.39
N THR A 93 -12.63 4.37 4.36
CA THR A 93 -12.95 5.66 4.97
C THR A 93 -12.39 6.85 4.18
N ASP A 94 -11.35 6.65 3.36
CA ASP A 94 -10.71 7.72 2.59
C ASP A 94 -11.63 8.32 1.54
N ALA A 95 -12.63 7.58 1.04
CA ALA A 95 -13.64 8.12 0.14
C ALA A 95 -14.41 9.32 0.73
N ARG A 96 -14.40 9.50 2.06
CA ARG A 96 -14.99 10.66 2.73
C ARG A 96 -13.99 11.79 3.00
N SER A 97 -12.71 11.57 2.73
CA SER A 97 -11.67 12.56 3.02
C SER A 97 -11.64 13.63 1.91
N PRO A 98 -11.63 14.93 2.26
CA PRO A 98 -11.65 16.02 1.28
C PRO A 98 -10.44 16.06 0.34
N ARG A 99 -9.35 15.36 0.69
CA ARG A 99 -8.14 15.28 -0.12
C ARG A 99 -8.15 14.11 -1.09
N TYR A 100 -9.03 13.12 -0.89
CA TYR A 100 -9.10 11.92 -1.73
C TYR A 100 -10.04 12.10 -2.91
N GLN A 101 -11.16 12.78 -2.69
CA GLN A 101 -12.00 13.28 -3.77
C GLN A 101 -11.38 14.58 -4.27
N ARG A 102 -10.93 14.62 -5.53
CA ARG A 102 -10.63 15.91 -6.17
C ARG A 102 -11.84 16.80 -5.94
N ALA A 103 -11.64 18.00 -5.41
CA ALA A 103 -12.73 18.96 -5.22
C ALA A 103 -13.40 19.11 -6.58
N SER A 104 -14.55 18.47 -6.75
CA SER A 104 -15.42 18.68 -7.89
C SER A 104 -15.90 20.11 -7.72
N GLU A 105 -15.18 21.06 -8.33
CA GLU A 105 -15.64 22.43 -8.46
C GLU A 105 -17.08 22.38 -8.96
N ARG A 106 -17.96 23.04 -8.20
CA ARG A 106 -19.32 23.38 -8.63
C ARG A 106 -19.25 24.57 -9.56
#